data_AF-A0A316NXY7-F1
#
_entry.id   AF-A0A316NXY7-F1
#
_cell.length_a   1.000
_cell.length_b   1.000
_cell.length_c   1.000
_cell.angle_alpha   90.00
_cell.angle_beta   90.00
_cell.angle_gamma   90.00
#
_symmetry.space_group_name_H-M   'P 1'
#
loop_
_entity.id
_entity.type
_entity.pdbx_description
1 polymer ?
#
loop_
_entity_poly.entity_id
_entity_poly.type
_entity_poly.pdbx_seq_one_letter_code
_entity_poly.pdbx_strand_id
1 'polypeptide(L)'
;MELRVKELLKEKGVMHKELAEKLGVTDIALRASLKGNPTIGTLEKVANVLGVSVPELFAPQPTNTITCPKCGTVLEVKEKEGE
;
A
#
# COMPACT_ATOMS: atom_id res chain seq x y z
N MET A 1 3.09 -0.63 8.22
CA MET A 1 2.77 -0.53 6.80
C MET A 1 1.29 -0.28 6.68
N GLU A 2 0.90 0.89 6.20
CA GLU A 2 -0.50 1.24 5.96
C GLU A 2 -0.84 0.99 4.49
N LEU A 3 -2.00 0.39 4.23
CA LEU A 3 -2.49 0.15 2.88
C LEU A 3 -3.26 1.38 2.38
N ARG A 4 -2.93 1.84 1.18
CA ARG A 4 -3.58 2.98 0.52
C ARG A 4 -4.61 2.59 -0.55
N VAL A 5 -5.14 1.38 -0.46
CA VAL A 5 -6.10 0.81 -1.44
C VAL A 5 -7.32 1.71 -1.66
N LYS A 6 -7.79 2.42 -0.62
CA LYS A 6 -8.92 3.34 -0.73
C LYS A 6 -8.64 4.55 -1.63
N GLU A 7 -7.41 5.04 -1.64
CA GLU A 7 -6.99 6.14 -2.53
C GLU A 7 -6.90 5.64 -3.96
N LEU A 8 -6.23 4.51 -4.17
CA LEU A 8 -6.10 3.88 -5.49
C LEU A 8 -7.45 3.57 -6.14
N LEU A 9 -8.44 3.11 -5.36
CA LEU A 9 -9.81 2.90 -5.84
C LEU A 9 -10.43 4.19 -6.40
N LYS A 10 -10.22 5.33 -5.71
CA LYS A 10 -10.72 6.64 -6.17
C LYS A 10 -9.98 7.11 -7.42
N GLU A 11 -8.66 6.97 -7.46
CA GLU A 11 -7.83 7.36 -8.61
C GLU A 11 -8.18 6.56 -9.86
N LYS A 12 -8.50 5.27 -9.69
CA LYS A 12 -8.88 4.37 -10.79
C LYS A 12 -10.38 4.41 -11.12
N GLY A 13 -11.18 5.15 -10.36
CA GLY A 13 -12.65 5.20 -10.55
C GLY A 13 -13.35 3.86 -10.31
N VAL A 14 -12.79 2.99 -9.47
CA VAL A 14 -13.32 1.67 -9.17
C VAL A 14 -14.02 1.69 -7.80
N MET A 15 -15.23 1.17 -7.71
CA MET A 15 -15.89 1.03 -6.41
C MET A 15 -15.33 -0.16 -5.62
N HIS A 16 -15.31 -0.03 -4.30
CA HIS A 16 -14.89 -1.11 -3.40
C HIS A 16 -15.73 -2.38 -3.58
N LYS A 17 -17.03 -2.22 -3.88
CA LYS A 17 -17.93 -3.33 -4.18
C LYS A 17 -17.53 -4.06 -5.47
N GLU A 18 -17.21 -3.32 -6.53
CA GLU A 18 -16.74 -3.90 -7.80
C GLU A 18 -15.41 -4.63 -7.64
N LEU A 19 -14.50 -4.10 -6.81
CA LEU A 19 -13.26 -4.80 -6.48
C LEU A 19 -13.55 -6.12 -5.76
N ALA A 20 -14.47 -6.14 -4.79
CA ALA A 20 -14.86 -7.36 -4.10
C ALA A 20 -15.49 -8.39 -5.05
N GLU A 21 -16.36 -7.94 -5.95
CA GLU A 21 -16.99 -8.79 -6.98
C GLU A 21 -15.95 -9.41 -7.91
N LYS A 22 -14.98 -8.62 -8.40
CA LYS A 22 -13.85 -9.13 -9.23
C LYS A 22 -12.95 -10.11 -8.49
N LEU A 23 -12.86 -9.99 -7.16
CA LEU A 23 -12.09 -10.89 -6.30
C LEU A 23 -12.87 -12.14 -5.88
N GLY A 24 -14.18 -12.22 -6.20
CA GLY A 24 -15.05 -13.32 -5.78
C GLY A 24 -15.32 -13.36 -4.28
N VAL A 25 -15.25 -12.22 -3.60
CA VAL A 25 -15.48 -12.09 -2.15
C VAL A 25 -16.58 -11.06 -1.87
N THR A 26 -17.11 -11.06 -0.65
CA THR A 26 -18.05 -10.01 -0.24
C THR A 26 -17.33 -8.70 0.07
N ASP A 27 -18.01 -7.56 -0.13
CA ASP A 27 -17.48 -6.24 0.22
C ASP A 27 -17.02 -6.17 1.69
N ILE A 28 -17.80 -6.77 2.59
CA ILE A 28 -17.49 -6.84 4.03
C ILE A 28 -16.22 -7.67 4.28
N ALA A 29 -16.08 -8.83 3.65
CA ALA A 29 -14.89 -9.68 3.78
C ALA A 29 -13.64 -8.98 3.25
N LEU A 30 -13.76 -8.27 2.12
CA LEU A 30 -12.65 -7.48 1.57
C LEU A 30 -12.24 -6.36 2.53
N ARG A 31 -13.19 -5.60 3.08
CA ARG A 31 -12.91 -4.54 4.07
C ARG A 31 -12.21 -5.09 5.31
N ALA A 32 -12.68 -6.22 5.83
CA ALA A 32 -12.08 -6.87 6.97
C ALA A 32 -10.65 -7.34 6.66
N SER A 33 -10.43 -7.90 5.46
CA SER A 33 -9.11 -8.36 5.02
C SER A 33 -8.13 -7.19 4.85
N LEU A 34 -8.54 -6.09 4.22
CA LEU A 34 -7.69 -4.91 4.01
C LEU A 34 -7.39 -4.14 5.31
N LYS A 35 -8.29 -4.17 6.30
CA LYS A 35 -8.04 -3.58 7.62
C LYS A 35 -7.18 -4.46 8.52
N GLY A 36 -7.26 -5.78 8.33
CA GLY A 36 -6.49 -6.77 9.07
C GLY A 36 -5.12 -7.01 8.44
N ASN A 37 -4.72 -8.28 8.40
CA ASN A 37 -3.49 -8.73 7.74
C ASN A 37 -3.86 -9.54 6.48
N PRO A 38 -3.99 -8.91 5.31
CA PRO A 38 -4.31 -9.63 4.08
C PRO A 38 -3.17 -10.58 3.70
N THR A 39 -3.49 -11.66 3.02
CA THR A 39 -2.48 -12.56 2.46
C THR A 39 -1.82 -11.92 1.23
N ILE A 40 -0.60 -12.36 0.91
CA ILE A 40 0.12 -11.91 -0.30
C ILE A 40 -0.75 -12.15 -1.54
N GLY A 41 -1.39 -13.31 -1.66
CA GLY A 41 -2.27 -13.62 -2.79
C GLY A 41 -3.48 -12.67 -2.89
N THR A 42 -4.02 -12.17 -1.78
CA THR A 42 -5.07 -11.12 -1.82
C THR A 42 -4.51 -9.80 -2.33
N LEU A 43 -3.33 -9.40 -1.86
CA LEU A 43 -2.65 -8.18 -2.33
C LEU A 43 -2.33 -8.25 -3.83
N GLU A 44 -1.83 -9.38 -4.32
CA GLU A 44 -1.52 -9.58 -5.74
C GLU A 44 -2.78 -9.45 -6.62
N LYS A 45 -3.89 -10.06 -6.21
CA LYS A 45 -5.15 -9.95 -6.94
C LYS A 45 -5.70 -8.52 -6.93
N VAL A 46 -5.62 -7.82 -5.79
CA VAL A 46 -6.03 -6.41 -5.68
C VAL A 46 -5.19 -5.55 -6.62
N ALA A 47 -3.86 -5.72 -6.59
CA ALA A 47 -2.93 -5.02 -7.47
C ALA A 47 -3.24 -5.28 -8.96
N ASN A 48 -3.52 -6.54 -9.32
CA ASN A 48 -3.87 -6.93 -10.68
C ASN A 48 -5.18 -6.26 -11.15
N VAL A 49 -6.24 -6.28 -10.33
CA VAL A 49 -7.51 -5.65 -10.66
C VAL A 49 -7.38 -4.12 -10.79
N LEU A 50 -6.55 -3.49 -9.98
CA LEU A 50 -6.27 -2.05 -10.02
C LEU A 50 -5.25 -1.67 -11.11
N GLY A 51 -4.57 -2.66 -11.72
CA GLY A 51 -3.50 -2.44 -12.70
C GLY A 51 -2.34 -1.64 -12.10
N VAL A 52 -1.89 -2.01 -10.91
CA VAL A 52 -0.73 -1.41 -10.21
C VAL A 52 0.20 -2.51 -9.72
N SER A 53 1.40 -2.14 -9.25
CA SER A 53 2.30 -3.08 -8.59
C SER A 53 1.90 -3.29 -7.12
N VAL A 54 2.26 -4.42 -6.52
CA VAL A 54 1.98 -4.68 -5.10
C VAL A 54 2.55 -3.60 -4.16
N PRO A 55 3.79 -3.08 -4.37
CA PRO A 55 4.31 -1.97 -3.57
C PRO A 55 3.45 -0.70 -3.58
N GLU A 56 2.76 -0.42 -4.69
CA GLU A 56 1.89 0.76 -4.81
C GLU A 56 0.66 0.69 -3.89
N LEU A 57 0.27 -0.52 -3.46
CA LEU A 57 -0.83 -0.71 -2.51
C LEU A 57 -0.51 -0.16 -1.12
N PHE A 58 0.77 0.10 -0.83
CA PHE A 58 1.24 0.62 0.44
C PHE A 58 1.45 2.14 0.37
N ALA A 59 1.28 2.82 1.51
CA ALA A 59 1.61 4.23 1.63
C ALA A 59 3.08 4.48 1.20
N PRO A 60 3.35 5.57 0.47
CA PRO A 60 4.71 5.91 0.07
C PRO A 60 5.61 6.04 1.31
N GLN A 61 6.70 5.29 1.29
CA GLN A 61 7.72 5.38 2.34
C GLN A 61 8.48 6.71 2.16
N PRO A 62 8.86 7.40 3.24
CA PRO A 62 9.75 8.56 3.14
C PRO A 62 11.06 8.15 2.45
N THR A 63 11.27 8.61 1.22
CA THR A 63 12.39 8.21 0.34
C THR A 63 13.76 8.66 0.86
N ASN A 64 13.78 9.69 1.72
CA ASN A 64 15.00 10.34 2.18
C ASN A 64 15.35 9.90 3.60
N THR A 65 14.85 8.74 4.05
CA THR A 65 15.10 8.26 5.41
C THR A 65 15.87 6.95 5.42
N ILE A 66 16.83 6.85 6.32
CA ILE A 66 17.58 5.62 6.59
C ILE A 66 17.46 5.27 8.07
N THR A 67 17.34 3.98 8.39
CA THR A 67 17.39 3.51 9.77
C THR A 67 18.83 3.25 10.17
N CYS A 68 19.33 3.93 11.19
CA CYS A 68 20.70 3.74 11.69
C CYS A 68 20.89 2.29 12.18
N PRO A 69 21.81 1.51 11.58
CA PRO A 69 22.00 0.10 11.95
C PRO A 69 22.57 -0.09 13.36
N LYS A 70 23.12 0.97 13.97
CA LYS A 70 23.69 0.92 15.33
C LYS A 70 22.64 1.12 16.43
N CYS A 71 21.70 2.05 16.24
CA CYS A 71 20.79 2.49 17.30
C CYS A 71 19.30 2.48 16.92
N GLY A 72 18.96 2.18 15.66
CA GLY A 72 17.58 2.12 15.18
C GLY A 72 16.93 3.48 14.92
N THR A 73 17.66 4.60 15.11
CA THR A 73 17.14 5.95 14.84
C THR A 73 16.90 6.14 13.34
N VAL A 74 15.73 6.67 12.98
CA VAL A 74 15.43 7.10 11.60
C VAL A 74 16.10 8.44 11.35
N LEU A 75 16.99 8.49 10.37
CA LEU A 75 17.76 9.67 9.97
C LEU A 75 17.24 10.18 8.63
N GLU A 76 17.06 11.50 8.51
CA GLU A 76 16.71 12.16 7.26
C GLU A 76 17.99 12.57 6.52
N VAL A 77 18.14 12.11 5.28
CA VAL A 77 19.26 12.40 4.39
C VAL A 77 18.97 13.70 3.65
N LYS A 78 19.89 14.66 3.78
CA LYS A 78 19.90 15.91 3.02
C LYS A 78 21.20 16.00 2.22
N GLU A 79 21.13 16.60 1.03
CA GLU A 79 22.33 16.94 0.29
C GLU A 79 23.17 17.89 1.15
N LYS A 80 24.45 17.58 1.30
CA LYS A 80 25.37 18.48 2.01
C LYS A 80 25.57 19.69 1.10
N GLU A 81 24.99 20.83 1.47
CA GLU A 81 25.37 22.11 0.88
C GLU A 81 26.88 22.27 1.10
N GLY A 82 27.64 22.24 0.01
CA GLY A 82 29.10 22.28 0.05
C GLY A 82 29.59 23.63 0.54
N GLU A 83 30.51 23.59 1.50
CA GLU A 83 31.46 24.68 1.80
C GLU A 83 32.72 24.51 0.96
#